data_AF-A0A1Q8QP11-F1
#
_entry.id   AF-A0A1Q8QP11-F1
#
_cell.length_a   1.000
_cell.length_b   1.000
_cell.length_c   1.000
_cell.angle_alpha   90.00
_cell.angle_beta   90.00
_cell.angle_gamma   90.00
#
_symmetry.space_group_name_H-M   'P 1'
#
loop_
_entity.id
_entity.type
_entity.pdbx_description
1 polymer ?
#
loop_
_entity_poly.entity_id
_entity_poly.type
_entity_poly.pdbx_seq_one_letter_code
_entity_poly.pdbx_strand_id
1 'polypeptide(L)'
;MAAYEPRAIKGTGVTYATSPMGADHIAGNTIRLSLKHNAPEGQAALSQKAQYTVPIYDYLGLCLFSMGVLGAHREILCQLVNAQLGTGYGIEELQALARNTIQWERAFNQAAGFTKVDDRLPEHFTETPNPAAENAVFDVPEDELDNVHQDMA
;
A
#
# COMPACT_ATOMS: atom_id res chain seq x y z
N MET A 1 1.35 -13.14 -8.80
CA MET A 1 1.05 -11.72 -8.56
C MET A 1 -0.24 -11.34 -9.26
N ALA A 2 -0.86 -10.25 -8.84
CA ALA A 2 -2.12 -9.77 -9.41
C ALA A 2 -1.94 -9.19 -10.83
N ALA A 3 -3.05 -8.81 -11.46
CA ALA A 3 -3.12 -8.39 -12.87
C ALA A 3 -2.61 -6.96 -13.17
N TYR A 4 -1.64 -6.45 -12.39
CA TYR A 4 -0.97 -5.17 -12.65
C TYR A 4 0.53 -5.40 -12.82
N GLU A 5 1.10 -4.78 -13.84
CA GLU A 5 2.52 -4.95 -14.19
C GLU A 5 3.39 -3.97 -13.38
N PRO A 6 4.24 -4.44 -12.45
CA PRO A 6 4.99 -3.57 -11.53
C PRO A 6 6.04 -2.70 -12.24
N ARG A 7 6.53 -3.10 -13.43
CA ARG A 7 7.41 -2.23 -14.24
C ARG A 7 6.68 -1.02 -14.82
N ALA A 8 5.39 -1.17 -15.10
CA ALA A 8 4.53 -0.11 -15.62
C ALA A 8 3.91 0.74 -14.50
N ILE A 9 3.64 0.13 -13.34
CA ILE A 9 3.00 0.75 -12.17
C ILE A 9 3.86 0.48 -10.93
N LYS A 10 4.96 1.22 -10.82
CA LYS A 10 5.99 1.02 -9.81
C LYS A 10 5.46 1.16 -8.38
N GLY A 11 4.52 2.07 -8.11
CA GLY A 11 3.88 2.17 -6.79
C GLY A 11 3.13 0.90 -6.37
N THR A 12 2.39 0.26 -7.29
CA THR A 12 1.79 -1.06 -7.03
C THR A 12 2.86 -2.15 -6.92
N GLY A 13 3.98 -2.02 -7.64
CA GLY A 13 5.15 -2.89 -7.44
C GLY A 13 5.78 -2.78 -6.05
N VAL A 14 5.86 -1.57 -5.48
CA VAL A 14 6.26 -1.39 -4.08
C VAL A 14 5.29 -2.11 -3.15
N THR A 15 3.99 -1.97 -3.37
CA THR A 15 2.97 -2.72 -2.59
C THR A 15 3.17 -4.22 -2.68
N TYR A 16 3.48 -4.75 -3.87
CA TYR A 16 3.75 -6.18 -4.02
C TYR A 16 4.97 -6.65 -3.24
N ALA A 17 5.98 -5.80 -3.12
CA ALA A 17 7.18 -6.11 -2.37
C ALA A 17 6.95 -5.99 -0.86
N THR A 18 6.29 -4.94 -0.38
CA THR A 18 6.35 -4.56 1.05
C THR A 18 5.08 -4.82 1.87
N SER A 19 3.98 -5.21 1.22
CA SER A 19 2.73 -5.49 1.92
C SER A 19 2.86 -6.69 2.87
N PRO A 20 2.35 -6.62 4.11
CA PRO A 20 2.44 -7.72 5.06
C PRO A 20 1.75 -9.02 4.61
N MET A 21 0.78 -8.92 3.70
CA MET A 21 0.05 -10.08 3.16
C MET A 21 0.64 -10.62 1.85
N GLY A 22 1.79 -10.07 1.41
CA GLY A 22 2.47 -10.43 0.17
C GLY A 22 1.91 -9.70 -1.05
N ALA A 23 2.16 -10.25 -2.24
CA ALA A 23 1.92 -9.55 -3.51
C ALA A 23 0.43 -9.46 -3.93
N ASP A 24 -0.34 -8.66 -3.20
CA ASP A 24 -1.73 -8.30 -3.48
C ASP A 24 -1.88 -6.81 -3.82
N HIS A 25 -2.57 -6.54 -4.92
CA HIS A 25 -2.86 -5.19 -5.36
C HIS A 25 -3.87 -4.47 -4.45
N ILE A 26 -4.81 -5.17 -3.81
CA ILE A 26 -5.84 -4.50 -3.01
C ILE A 26 -5.23 -3.80 -1.79
N ALA A 27 -4.09 -4.28 -1.30
CA ALA A 27 -3.35 -3.73 -0.18
C ALA A 27 -2.80 -2.31 -0.43
N GLY A 28 -2.74 -1.84 -1.68
CA GLY A 28 -2.17 -0.53 -1.97
C GLY A 28 -2.03 -0.22 -3.47
N ASN A 29 -3.08 -0.44 -4.26
CA ASN A 29 -3.01 -0.20 -5.71
C ASN A 29 -2.90 1.29 -6.03
N THR A 30 -1.84 1.70 -6.74
CA THR A 30 -1.58 3.11 -7.04
C THR A 30 -2.06 3.56 -8.43
N ILE A 31 -2.71 2.69 -9.21
CA ILE A 31 -3.09 2.96 -10.63
C ILE A 31 -3.98 4.19 -10.86
N ARG A 32 -4.67 4.68 -9.82
CA ARG A 32 -5.53 5.88 -9.90
C ARG A 32 -4.87 7.13 -9.33
N LEU A 33 -3.62 7.03 -8.86
CA LEU A 33 -2.94 8.11 -8.18
C LEU A 33 -2.05 8.90 -9.15
N SER A 34 -1.97 10.21 -8.92
CA SER A 34 -1.31 11.15 -9.83
C SER A 34 0.22 11.16 -9.64
N LEU A 35 0.91 10.25 -10.33
CA LEU A 35 2.36 10.20 -10.47
C LEU A 35 2.72 9.49 -11.78
N LYS A 36 3.87 9.79 -12.39
CA LYS A 36 4.34 9.04 -13.56
C LYS A 36 4.68 7.61 -13.14
N HIS A 37 3.79 6.67 -13.44
CA HIS A 37 3.80 5.30 -12.91
C HIS A 37 5.05 4.46 -13.24
N ASN A 38 5.68 4.70 -14.38
CA ASN A 38 6.89 3.98 -14.81
C ASN A 38 8.20 4.70 -14.44
N ALA A 39 8.14 5.77 -13.64
CA ALA A 39 9.30 6.44 -13.07
C ALA A 39 9.44 6.07 -11.58
N PRO A 40 10.66 5.80 -11.07
CA PRO A 40 10.85 5.35 -9.68
C PRO A 40 10.51 6.41 -8.64
N GLU A 41 10.69 7.69 -8.97
CA GLU A 41 10.68 8.77 -8.00
C GLU A 41 9.31 8.92 -7.31
N GLY A 42 9.31 8.83 -5.98
CA GLY A 42 8.12 9.05 -5.15
C GLY A 42 7.15 7.87 -5.10
N GLN A 43 7.45 6.75 -5.77
CA GLN A 43 6.58 5.57 -5.80
C GLN A 43 6.47 4.91 -4.43
N ALA A 44 7.55 4.88 -3.65
CA ALA A 44 7.55 4.32 -2.31
C ALA A 44 6.64 5.10 -1.35
N ALA A 45 6.79 6.42 -1.30
CA ALA A 45 5.92 7.29 -0.50
C ALA A 45 4.45 7.25 -0.95
N LEU A 46 4.20 7.08 -2.26
CA LEU A 46 2.85 6.94 -2.78
C LEU A 46 2.21 5.61 -2.40
N SER A 47 2.96 4.51 -2.51
CA SER A 47 2.54 3.18 -2.09
C SER A 47 2.27 3.13 -0.59
N GLN A 48 3.17 3.68 0.24
CA GLN A 48 2.99 3.79 1.69
C GLN A 48 1.63 4.41 2.05
N LYS A 49 1.29 5.56 1.46
CA LYS A 49 0.01 6.23 1.70
C LYS A 49 -1.18 5.34 1.34
N ALA A 50 -1.08 4.58 0.24
CA ALA A 50 -2.12 3.64 -0.15
C ALA A 50 -2.23 2.48 0.86
N GLN A 51 -1.09 1.88 1.25
CA GLN A 51 -1.01 0.80 2.22
C GLN A 51 -1.52 1.19 3.62
N TYR A 52 -1.42 2.46 4.00
CA TYR A 52 -2.00 2.96 5.27
C TYR A 52 -3.46 3.42 5.14
N THR A 53 -4.02 3.48 3.93
CA THR A 53 -5.41 3.88 3.71
C THR A 53 -6.33 2.67 3.58
N VAL A 54 -5.88 1.62 2.88
CA VAL A 54 -6.68 0.40 2.63
C VAL A 54 -7.19 -0.26 3.91
N PRO A 55 -6.38 -0.41 4.99
CA PRO A 55 -6.83 -1.10 6.20
C PRO A 55 -8.05 -0.45 6.85
N ILE A 56 -8.26 0.86 6.65
CA ILE A 56 -9.45 1.57 7.14
C ILE A 56 -10.73 0.90 6.63
N TYR A 57 -10.74 0.43 5.38
CA TYR A 57 -11.91 -0.21 4.79
C TYR A 57 -12.06 -1.66 5.28
N ASP A 58 -10.94 -2.38 5.41
CA ASP A 58 -10.94 -3.77 5.84
C ASP A 58 -11.47 -3.93 7.28
N TYR A 59 -10.94 -3.19 8.26
CA TYR A 59 -11.40 -3.33 9.65
C TYR A 59 -12.79 -2.71 9.89
N LEU A 60 -13.24 -1.76 9.06
CA LEU A 60 -14.61 -1.26 9.09
C LEU A 60 -15.61 -2.20 8.40
N GLY A 61 -15.11 -3.25 7.73
CA GLY A 61 -15.93 -4.20 6.97
C GLY A 61 -16.57 -3.56 5.73
N LEU A 62 -15.98 -2.49 5.20
CA LEU A 62 -16.48 -1.80 4.01
C LEU A 62 -15.82 -2.36 2.75
N CYS A 63 -16.60 -2.52 1.69
CA CYS A 63 -16.03 -2.88 0.38
C CYS A 63 -15.04 -1.80 -0.08
N LEU A 64 -13.85 -2.21 -0.51
CA LEU A 64 -12.80 -1.32 -1.01
C LEU A 64 -13.28 -0.39 -2.13
N PHE A 65 -14.24 -0.82 -2.96
CA PHE A 65 -14.79 0.02 -4.03
C PHE A 65 -15.54 1.26 -3.52
N SER A 66 -15.95 1.28 -2.25
CA SER A 66 -16.49 2.48 -1.61
C SER A 66 -15.48 3.63 -1.57
N MET A 67 -14.16 3.37 -1.64
CA MET A 67 -13.11 4.40 -1.78
C MET A 67 -13.35 5.35 -2.95
N GLY A 68 -13.87 4.84 -4.07
CA GLY A 68 -14.11 5.66 -5.27
C GLY A 68 -15.16 6.75 -5.05
N VAL A 69 -16.07 6.55 -4.09
CA VAL A 69 -17.13 7.50 -3.73
C VAL A 69 -16.76 8.27 -2.47
N LEU A 70 -16.23 7.59 -1.45
CA LEU A 70 -15.94 8.15 -0.14
C LEU A 70 -14.57 8.83 -0.07
N GLY A 71 -13.69 8.68 -1.06
CA GLY A 71 -12.35 9.25 -1.03
C GLY A 71 -12.33 10.77 -0.86
N ALA A 72 -13.30 11.47 -1.47
CA ALA A 72 -13.50 12.91 -1.30
C ALA A 72 -14.35 13.28 -0.07
N HIS A 73 -14.92 12.28 0.60
CA HIS A 73 -15.92 12.41 1.67
C HIS A 73 -15.57 11.52 2.88
N ARG A 74 -14.30 11.54 3.30
CA ARG A 74 -13.77 10.65 4.35
C ARG A 74 -14.44 10.90 5.71
N GLU A 75 -15.02 12.07 5.93
CA GLU A 75 -15.85 12.40 7.09
C GLU A 75 -17.06 11.47 7.25
N ILE A 76 -17.59 10.93 6.15
CA ILE A 76 -18.71 9.98 6.18
C ILE A 76 -18.29 8.69 6.90
N LEU A 77 -17.02 8.25 6.77
CA LEU A 77 -16.53 7.08 7.50
C LEU A 77 -16.63 7.31 9.01
N CYS A 78 -16.17 8.47 9.49
CA CYS A 78 -16.26 8.83 10.90
C CYS A 78 -17.72 8.91 11.37
N GLN A 79 -18.60 9.51 10.58
CA GLN A 79 -20.04 9.60 10.89
C GLN A 79 -20.68 8.22 11.03
N LEU A 80 -20.38 7.28 10.12
CA LEU A 80 -20.90 5.92 10.17
C LEU A 80 -20.44 5.19 11.43
N VAL A 81 -19.14 5.24 11.74
CA VAL A 81 -18.56 4.59 12.93
C VAL A 81 -19.15 5.19 14.20
N ASN A 82 -19.19 6.51 14.31
CA ASN A 82 -19.69 7.20 15.49
C ASN A 82 -21.20 6.99 15.68
N ALA A 83 -21.99 6.94 14.61
CA ALA A 83 -23.41 6.62 14.68
C ALA A 83 -23.66 5.19 15.16
N GLN A 84 -22.84 4.23 14.73
CA GLN A 84 -22.98 2.82 15.10
C GLN A 84 -22.47 2.51 16.51
N LEU A 85 -21.36 3.12 16.92
CA LEU A 85 -20.65 2.78 18.17
C LEU A 85 -20.84 3.79 19.30
N GLY A 86 -21.44 4.96 19.03
CA GLY A 86 -21.54 6.05 20.00
C GLY A 86 -20.18 6.68 20.35
N THR A 87 -19.22 6.60 19.44
CA THR A 87 -17.84 7.10 19.62
C THR A 87 -17.68 8.53 19.12
N GLY A 88 -16.47 9.09 19.29
CA GLY A 88 -16.09 10.42 18.80
C GLY A 88 -14.91 10.40 17.82
N TYR A 89 -14.70 9.30 17.11
CA TYR A 89 -13.55 9.13 16.23
C TYR A 89 -13.53 10.16 15.10
N GLY A 90 -12.37 10.79 14.94
CA GLY A 90 -11.97 11.58 13.78
C GLY A 90 -11.16 10.76 12.78
N ILE A 91 -10.85 11.37 11.63
CA ILE A 91 -10.15 10.67 10.54
C ILE A 91 -8.72 10.28 10.91
N GLU A 92 -8.04 11.10 11.70
CA GLU A 92 -6.68 10.84 12.17
C GLU A 92 -6.60 9.63 13.10
N GLU A 93 -7.64 9.40 13.92
CA GLU A 93 -7.73 8.21 14.77
C GLU A 93 -7.93 6.95 13.94
N LEU A 94 -8.79 6.99 12.91
CA LEU A 94 -8.93 5.88 11.97
C LEU A 94 -7.61 5.60 11.23
N GLN A 95 -6.89 6.64 10.80
CA GLN A 95 -5.58 6.47 10.18
C GLN A 95 -4.53 5.92 11.15
N ALA A 96 -4.57 6.31 12.43
CA ALA A 96 -3.69 5.75 13.45
C ALA A 96 -3.97 4.27 13.67
N LEU A 97 -5.25 3.86 13.71
CA LEU A 97 -5.62 2.45 13.77
C LEU A 97 -5.11 1.67 12.56
N ALA A 98 -5.23 2.21 11.35
CA ALA A 98 -4.69 1.59 10.14
C ALA A 98 -3.17 1.39 10.20
N ARG A 99 -2.41 2.40 10.69
CA ARG A 99 -0.96 2.26 10.91
C ARG A 99 -0.64 1.18 11.94
N ASN A 100 -1.37 1.13 13.05
CA ASN A 100 -1.21 0.08 14.06
C ASN A 100 -1.47 -1.31 13.50
N THR A 101 -2.50 -1.47 12.66
CA THR A 101 -2.80 -2.74 11.97
C THR A 101 -1.61 -3.21 11.15
N ILE A 102 -1.06 -2.35 10.28
CA ILE A 102 0.13 -2.71 9.48
C ILE A 102 1.34 -3.00 10.38
N GLN A 103 1.53 -2.24 11.45
CA GLN A 103 2.61 -2.49 12.41
C GLN A 103 2.49 -3.87 13.06
N TRP A 104 1.29 -4.28 13.46
CA TRP A 104 1.04 -5.60 14.05
C TRP A 104 1.24 -6.73 13.04
N GLU A 105 0.78 -6.57 11.80
CA GLU A 105 0.98 -7.55 10.73
C GLU A 105 2.47 -7.71 10.41
N ARG A 106 3.24 -6.61 10.34
CA ARG A 106 4.68 -6.67 10.15
C ARG A 106 5.41 -7.30 11.35
N ALA A 107 5.01 -6.97 12.58
CA ALA A 107 5.57 -7.59 13.78
C ALA A 107 5.32 -9.10 13.80
N PHE A 108 4.15 -9.55 13.34
CA PHE A 108 3.84 -10.96 13.17
C PHE A 108 4.78 -11.61 12.13
N ASN A 109 4.96 -11.01 10.95
CA ASN A 109 5.85 -11.52 9.92
C ASN A 109 7.31 -11.58 10.39
N GLN A 110 7.79 -10.55 11.10
CA GLN A 110 9.13 -10.54 11.69
C GLN A 110 9.30 -11.66 12.71
N ALA A 111 8.30 -11.89 13.58
CA ALA A 111 8.31 -13.00 14.52
C ALA A 111 8.27 -14.37 13.82
N ALA A 112 7.69 -14.44 12.62
CA ALA A 112 7.71 -15.62 11.76
C ALA A 112 9.02 -15.80 10.96
N GLY A 113 9.95 -14.83 11.05
CA GLY A 113 11.27 -14.90 10.42
C GLY A 113 11.44 -14.12 9.11
N PHE A 114 10.43 -13.37 8.68
CA PHE A 114 10.55 -12.50 7.51
C PHE A 114 11.49 -11.32 7.81
N THR A 115 12.30 -10.97 6.82
CA THR A 115 13.21 -9.84 6.87
C THR A 115 13.07 -8.99 5.61
N LYS A 116 13.84 -7.91 5.52
CA LYS A 116 13.85 -7.04 4.33
C LYS A 116 14.24 -7.76 3.03
N VAL A 117 14.89 -8.93 3.09
CA VAL A 117 15.21 -9.71 1.89
C VAL A 117 13.97 -10.31 1.23
N ASP A 118 12.90 -10.50 2.01
CA ASP A 118 11.61 -11.03 1.54
C ASP A 118 10.75 -9.91 0.94
N ASP A 119 11.04 -8.65 1.27
CA ASP A 119 10.39 -7.46 0.72
C ASP A 119 10.97 -7.09 -0.67
N ARG A 120 11.02 -8.06 -1.59
CA ARG A 120 11.62 -7.93 -2.94
C ARG A 120 10.72 -8.53 -4.03
N LEU A 121 10.81 -7.97 -5.23
CA LEU A 121 10.17 -8.54 -6.42
C LEU A 121 11.05 -9.62 -7.07
N PRO A 122 10.46 -10.55 -7.85
CA PRO A 122 11.24 -11.47 -8.67
C PRO A 122 12.20 -10.73 -9.62
N GLU A 123 13.42 -11.25 -9.77
CA GLU A 123 14.53 -10.63 -10.55
C GLU A 123 14.13 -10.26 -11.98
N HIS A 124 13.22 -11.01 -12.61
CA HIS A 124 12.70 -10.67 -13.94
C HIS A 124 12.15 -9.24 -14.03
N PHE A 125 11.57 -8.69 -12.96
CA PHE A 125 11.03 -7.34 -12.97
C PHE A 125 12.11 -6.27 -12.88
N THR A 126 13.26 -6.55 -12.24
CA THR A 126 14.38 -5.60 -12.10
C THR A 126 15.38 -5.73 -13.26
N GLU A 127 15.48 -6.90 -13.88
CA GLU A 127 16.50 -7.20 -14.90
C GLU A 127 15.97 -7.16 -16.33
N THR A 128 14.70 -7.48 -16.57
CA THR A 128 14.15 -7.60 -17.93
C THR A 128 13.27 -6.41 -18.30
N PRO A 129 13.70 -5.56 -19.26
CA PRO A 129 12.89 -4.47 -19.80
C PRO A 129 11.55 -4.98 -20.33
N ASN A 130 10.47 -4.25 -20.05
CA ASN A 130 9.16 -4.53 -20.63
C ASN A 130 8.87 -3.63 -21.84
N PRO A 131 8.85 -4.16 -23.08
CA PRO A 131 8.57 -3.35 -24.27
C PRO A 131 7.21 -2.66 -24.26
N ALA A 132 6.21 -3.24 -23.58
CA ALA A 132 4.88 -2.64 -23.45
C ALA A 132 4.82 -1.51 -22.43
N ALA A 133 5.88 -1.31 -21.63
CA ALA A 133 6.00 -0.27 -20.62
C ALA A 133 7.20 0.66 -20.89
N GLU A 134 7.41 1.03 -22.15
CA GLU A 134 8.52 1.90 -22.57
C GLU A 134 9.92 1.32 -22.22
N ASN A 135 10.06 -0.01 -22.26
CA ASN A 135 11.24 -0.74 -21.82
C ASN A 135 11.60 -0.50 -20.33
N ALA A 136 10.63 -0.12 -19.50
CA ALA A 136 10.85 0.03 -18.08
C ALA A 136 11.21 -1.30 -17.41
N VAL A 137 12.07 -1.21 -16.40
CA VAL A 137 12.29 -2.20 -15.35
C VAL A 137 11.76 -1.63 -14.03
N PHE A 138 11.63 -2.47 -13.01
CA PHE A 138 11.37 -2.04 -11.65
C PHE A 138 12.70 -1.61 -11.02
N ASP A 139 12.88 -0.31 -10.86
CA ASP A 139 14.12 0.35 -10.42
C ASP A 139 13.88 1.27 -9.22
N VAL A 140 12.78 1.06 -8.48
CA VAL A 140 12.58 1.75 -7.19
C VAL A 140 13.72 1.32 -6.27
N PRO A 141 14.49 2.26 -5.69
CA PRO A 141 15.66 1.93 -4.89
C PRO A 141 15.34 0.97 -3.73
N GLU A 142 16.23 0.01 -3.48
CA GLU A 142 16.03 -0.95 -2.38
C GLU A 142 15.96 -0.29 -1.01
N ASP A 143 16.69 0.82 -0.81
CA ASP A 143 16.58 1.59 0.42
C ASP A 143 15.19 2.21 0.54
N GLU A 144 14.60 2.74 -0.54
CA GLU A 144 13.21 3.22 -0.49
C GLU A 144 12.23 2.10 -0.10
N LEU A 145 12.42 0.86 -0.58
CA LEU A 145 11.62 -0.31 -0.17
C LEU A 145 11.80 -0.63 1.32
N ASP A 146 13.05 -0.69 1.78
CA ASP A 146 13.42 -0.96 3.18
C ASP A 146 12.89 0.13 4.14
N ASN A 147 12.56 1.31 3.61
CA ASN A 147 12.10 2.48 4.36
C ASN A 147 10.58 2.74 4.27
N VAL A 148 9.80 1.98 3.47
CA VAL A 148 8.33 2.19 3.30
C VAL A 148 7.58 2.23 4.63
N HIS A 149 8.06 1.50 5.63
CA HIS A 149 7.37 1.33 6.91
C HIS A 149 8.12 1.89 8.13
N GLN A 150 9.18 2.67 7.92
CA GLN A 150 10.04 3.14 9.02
C GLN A 150 9.42 4.21 9.90
N ASP A 151 8.39 4.92 9.42
CA ASP A 151 7.67 5.93 10.19
C ASP A 151 6.77 5.34 11.30
N MET A 152 6.68 4.01 11.39
CA MET A 152 5.93 3.28 12.41
C MET A 152 6.78 2.77 13.58
N ALA A 153 8.09 3.05 13.59
CA ALA A 153 9.02 2.64 14.64
C ALA A 153 9.09 3.65 15.80
#